data_AF-A0A1Q7X800-F1
#
_entry.id   AF-A0A1Q7X800-F1
#
_cell.length_a   1.000
_cell.length_b   1.000
_cell.length_c   1.000
_cell.angle_alpha   90.00
_cell.angle_beta   90.00
_cell.angle_gamma   90.00
#
_symmetry.space_group_name_H-M   'P 1'
#
loop_
_entity.id
_entity.type
_entity.pdbx_description
1 polymer ?
#
loop_
_entity_poly.entity_id
_entity_poly.type
_entity_poly.pdbx_seq_one_letter_code
_entity_poly.pdbx_strand_id
1 'polypeptide(L)'
;MESNEKKVMQEDCSEDSLGPGVLTLTNMRIAFDKTEGRIIDFSKKFGNTVLDAKLNHIIEVAKEGRLIKKVRIKIKSEEGEKTYKFGVFSTGKWEKEIKEAISKFA
;
A
#
# COMPACT_ATOMS: atom_id res chain seq x y z
N MET A 1 -1.71 -15.00 8.33
CA MET A 1 -2.74 -14.06 8.81
C MET A 1 -3.00 -14.39 10.26
N GLU A 2 -2.73 -13.45 11.15
CA GLU A 2 -3.19 -13.53 12.54
C GLU A 2 -4.71 -13.74 12.54
N SER A 3 -5.25 -14.45 13.54
CA SER A 3 -6.65 -14.90 13.56
C SER A 3 -7.70 -13.78 13.51
N ASN A 4 -7.29 -12.53 13.72
CA ASN A 4 -8.10 -11.31 13.72
C ASN A 4 -7.84 -10.36 12.53
N GLU A 5 -6.92 -10.70 11.61
CA GLU A 5 -6.61 -9.85 10.46
C GLU A 5 -7.69 -9.97 9.36
N LYS A 6 -8.34 -8.85 9.04
CA LYS A 6 -9.39 -8.75 8.02
C LYS A 6 -8.99 -7.77 6.94
N LYS A 7 -9.13 -8.19 5.67
CA LYS A 7 -8.92 -7.33 4.50
C LYS A 7 -9.98 -6.22 4.46
N VAL A 8 -9.53 -4.98 4.34
CA VAL A 8 -10.37 -3.79 4.16
C VAL A 8 -10.46 -3.46 2.67
N MET A 9 -9.31 -3.35 2.00
CA MET A 9 -9.23 -3.03 0.58
C MET A 9 -7.99 -3.63 -0.06
N GLN A 10 -8.08 -3.92 -1.36
CA GLN A 10 -6.96 -4.42 -2.14
C GLN A 10 -7.13 -3.98 -3.60
N GLU A 11 -6.03 -3.61 -4.23
CA GLU A 11 -6.04 -3.14 -5.61
C GLU A 11 -4.71 -3.43 -6.31
N ASP A 12 -4.80 -3.85 -7.58
CA ASP A 12 -3.66 -3.84 -8.50
C ASP A 12 -3.29 -2.38 -8.81
N CYS A 13 -2.05 -1.99 -8.53
CA CYS A 13 -1.59 -0.62 -8.73
C CYS A 13 -0.10 -0.57 -9.11
N SER A 14 0.44 0.63 -9.30
CA SER A 14 1.89 0.83 -9.44
C SER A 14 2.39 1.75 -8.37
N GLU A 15 3.52 1.40 -7.78
CA GLU A 15 4.32 2.30 -6.95
C GLU A 15 5.39 2.98 -7.84
N ASP A 16 5.73 4.23 -7.55
CA ASP A 16 6.59 5.04 -8.40
C ASP A 16 7.99 4.45 -8.68
N SER A 17 8.63 3.89 -7.65
CA SER A 17 9.99 3.37 -7.74
C SER A 17 10.01 1.85 -7.90
N LEU A 18 8.96 1.18 -7.43
CA LEU A 18 8.88 -0.28 -7.41
C LEU A 18 8.10 -0.82 -8.62
N GLY A 19 7.26 -0.02 -9.29
CA GLY A 19 6.47 -0.48 -10.42
C GLY A 19 5.23 -1.27 -10.00
N PRO A 20 4.74 -2.21 -10.84
CA PRO A 20 3.44 -2.83 -10.65
C PRO A 20 3.43 -3.81 -9.46
N GLY A 21 2.30 -3.84 -8.77
CA GLY A 21 2.07 -4.75 -7.66
C GLY A 21 0.64 -4.67 -7.14
N VAL A 22 0.44 -5.25 -5.96
CA VAL A 22 -0.86 -5.30 -5.28
C VAL A 22 -0.73 -4.60 -3.94
N LEU A 23 -1.47 -3.51 -3.76
CA LEU A 23 -1.56 -2.81 -2.47
C LEU A 23 -2.73 -3.40 -1.69
N THR A 24 -2.49 -3.79 -0.44
CA THR A 24 -3.48 -4.39 0.45
C THR A 24 -3.53 -3.62 1.75
N LEU A 25 -4.72 -3.18 2.14
CA LEU A 25 -5.02 -2.64 3.46
C LEU A 25 -5.83 -3.67 4.25
N THR A 26 -5.38 -3.97 5.46
CA THR A 26 -6.13 -4.73 6.46
C THR A 26 -6.45 -3.85 7.66
N ASN A 27 -7.23 -4.38 8.60
CA ASN A 27 -7.46 -3.75 9.90
C ASN A 27 -6.20 -3.70 10.79
N MET A 28 -5.06 -4.25 10.35
CA MET A 28 -3.84 -4.32 11.17
C MET A 28 -2.60 -3.73 10.49
N ARG A 29 -2.56 -3.75 9.15
CA ARG A 29 -1.38 -3.33 8.40
C ARG A 29 -1.72 -2.86 6.99
N ILE A 30 -0.73 -2.24 6.37
CA ILE A 30 -0.69 -2.00 4.93
C ILE A 30 0.49 -2.77 4.33
N ALA A 31 0.24 -3.44 3.22
CA ALA A 31 1.22 -4.25 2.53
C ALA A 31 1.23 -3.99 1.03
N PHE A 32 2.39 -4.04 0.41
CA PHE A 32 2.53 -3.98 -1.05
C PHE A 32 3.39 -5.14 -1.54
N ASP A 33 2.79 -5.96 -2.40
CA ASP A 33 3.43 -7.10 -3.04
C ASP A 33 3.77 -6.76 -4.48
N LYS A 34 5.05 -6.75 -4.83
CA LYS A 34 5.47 -6.62 -6.22
C LYS A 34 4.97 -7.80 -7.04
N THR A 35 4.40 -7.50 -8.21
CA THR A 35 4.14 -8.52 -9.22
C THR A 35 5.35 -8.59 -10.15
N GLU A 36 6.00 -9.74 -10.22
CA GLU A 36 7.02 -9.99 -11.24
C GLU A 36 6.35 -10.63 -12.45
N GLY A 37 6.33 -9.92 -13.58
CA GLY A 37 5.95 -10.49 -14.86
C GLY A 37 7.20 -11.06 -15.55
N ARG A 38 7.26 -12.38 -15.79
CA ARG A 38 8.15 -12.89 -16.84
C ARG A 38 7.47 -12.64 -18.18
N ILE A 39 8.11 -11.82 -19.02
CA ILE A 39 7.66 -11.50 -20.38
C ILE A 39 7.51 -12.77 -21.25
N ILE A 40 8.05 -13.90 -20.81
CA ILE A 40 8.06 -15.17 -21.56
C ILE A 40 6.78 -16.02 -21.34
N ASP A 41 6.09 -15.91 -20.19
CA ASP A 41 5.04 -16.89 -19.82
C ASP A 41 3.67 -16.33 -19.39
N PHE A 42 3.46 -15.01 -19.46
CA PHE A 42 2.18 -14.35 -19.09
C PHE A 42 1.58 -14.81 -17.73
N SER A 43 2.40 -15.37 -16.83
CA SER A 43 1.97 -15.81 -15.52
C SER A 43 2.35 -14.77 -14.47
N LYS A 44 1.35 -14.20 -13.77
CA LYS A 44 1.60 -13.29 -12.64
C LYS A 44 1.87 -14.13 -11.39
N LYS A 45 3.12 -14.16 -10.91
CA LYS A 45 3.43 -14.64 -9.55
C LYS A 45 3.50 -13.44 -8.59
N PHE A 46 2.89 -13.56 -7.41
CA PHE A 46 3.12 -12.66 -6.29
C PHE A 46 4.59 -12.83 -5.87
N GLY A 47 5.45 -11.88 -6.24
CA GLY A 47 6.90 -12.08 -6.28
C GLY A 47 7.60 -11.77 -4.96
N ASN A 48 7.36 -10.59 -4.38
CA ASN A 48 8.04 -10.11 -3.17
C ASN A 48 7.22 -9.05 -2.42
N THR A 49 6.95 -9.24 -1.13
CA THR A 49 6.40 -8.20 -0.24
C THR A 49 7.48 -7.16 0.06
N VAL A 50 7.28 -5.91 -0.37
CA VAL A 50 8.29 -4.82 -0.26
C VAL A 50 7.84 -3.64 0.61
N LEU A 51 6.58 -3.68 1.04
CA LEU A 51 6.05 -2.90 2.15
C LEU A 51 5.24 -3.87 2.99
N ASP A 52 5.55 -3.93 4.28
CA ASP A 52 4.75 -4.61 5.29
C ASP A 52 4.83 -3.78 6.57
N ALA A 53 3.82 -2.95 6.82
CA ALA A 53 3.84 -1.99 7.92
C ALA A 53 2.53 -2.03 8.71
N LYS A 54 2.65 -2.19 10.04
CA LYS A 54 1.52 -2.02 10.97
C LYS A 54 0.94 -0.62 10.84
N LEU A 55 -0.36 -0.48 11.10
CA LEU A 55 -1.06 0.82 10.94
C LEU A 55 -0.48 1.92 11.85
N ASN A 56 0.00 1.57 13.05
CA ASN A 56 0.65 2.51 13.96
C ASN A 56 2.04 3.00 13.50
N HIS A 57 2.63 2.39 12.47
CA HIS A 57 3.87 2.88 11.86
C HIS A 57 3.61 3.90 10.74
N ILE A 58 2.36 4.07 10.31
CA ILE A 58 1.97 5.07 9.31
C ILE A 58 1.93 6.44 10.00
N ILE A 59 2.81 7.34 9.60
CA ILE A 59 2.90 8.69 10.16
C ILE A 59 2.20 9.73 9.30
N GLU A 60 1.96 9.43 8.02
CA GLU A 60 1.23 10.33 7.13
C GLU A 60 0.57 9.58 5.97
N VAL A 61 -0.64 10.01 5.61
CA VAL A 61 -1.35 9.61 4.38
C VAL A 61 -1.94 10.85 3.73
N ALA A 62 -1.60 11.08 2.47
CA ALA A 62 -2.04 12.24 1.71
C ALA A 62 -2.29 11.90 0.24
N LYS A 63 -3.10 12.73 -0.42
CA LYS A 63 -3.19 12.75 -1.88
C LYS A 63 -2.16 13.72 -2.42
N GLU A 64 -1.47 13.35 -3.49
CA GLU A 64 -0.55 14.24 -4.20
C GLU A 64 -0.75 14.18 -5.72
N GLY A 65 -0.26 15.20 -6.42
CA GLY A 65 -0.34 15.31 -7.88
C GLY A 65 -1.58 16.08 -8.38
N ARG A 66 -1.35 16.97 -9.36
CA ARG A 66 -2.42 17.76 -10.01
C ARG A 66 -3.05 17.03 -11.20
N LEU A 67 -2.23 16.38 -12.02
CA LEU A 67 -2.65 15.68 -13.24
C LEU A 67 -2.75 14.17 -13.03
N ILE A 68 -1.70 13.55 -12.47
CA ILE A 68 -1.70 12.13 -12.08
C ILE A 68 -1.75 12.11 -10.55
N LYS A 69 -2.94 11.79 -10.02
CA LYS A 69 -3.16 11.74 -8.57
C LYS A 69 -2.58 10.43 -8.01
N LYS A 70 -1.88 10.53 -6.89
CA LYS A 70 -1.32 9.38 -6.16
C LYS A 70 -1.75 9.43 -4.70
N VAL A 71 -1.79 8.26 -4.06
CA VAL A 71 -1.82 8.18 -2.60
C VAL A 71 -0.39 8.06 -2.09
N ARG A 72 0.02 9.04 -1.28
CA ARG A 72 1.32 9.08 -0.60
C ARG A 72 1.15 8.49 0.79
N ILE A 73 2.02 7.54 1.14
CA ILE A 73 2.01 6.86 2.42
C ILE A 73 3.41 6.94 3.01
N LYS A 74 3.53 7.56 4.19
CA LYS A 74 4.79 7.70 4.90
C LYS A 74 4.81 6.77 6.11
N ILE A 75 5.81 5.91 6.16
CA ILE A 75 6.02 4.91 7.21
C ILE A 75 7.26 5.29 8.02
N LYS A 76 7.18 5.15 9.33
CA LYS A 76 8.34 5.19 10.23
C LYS A 76 8.87 3.77 10.46
N SER A 77 10.16 3.56 10.22
CA SER A 77 10.90 2.35 10.54
C SER A 77 12.11 2.67 11.43
N GLU A 78 12.84 1.64 11.86
CA GLU A 78 14.08 1.79 12.65
C GLU A 78 15.18 2.53 11.87
N GLU A 79 15.18 2.43 10.54
CA GLU A 79 16.15 3.07 9.63
C GLU A 79 15.75 4.50 9.24
N GLY A 80 14.59 5.00 9.70
CA GLY A 80 14.10 6.34 9.42
C GLY A 80 12.69 6.37 8.84
N GLU A 81 12.42 7.34 7.97
CA GLU A 81 11.10 7.50 7.35
C GLU A 81 11.16 7.14 5.87
N LYS A 82 10.22 6.30 5.42
CA LYS A 82 10.10 5.91 4.01
C LYS A 82 8.77 6.37 3.45
N THR A 83 8.81 6.93 2.25
CA THR A 83 7.62 7.41 1.54
C THR A 83 7.37 6.54 0.32
N TYR A 84 6.14 6.06 0.18
CA TYR A 84 5.66 5.31 -0.97
C TYR A 84 4.56 6.09 -1.68
N LYS A 85 4.51 5.98 -3.01
CA LYS A 85 3.56 6.73 -3.84
C LYS A 85 2.88 5.78 -4.80
N PHE A 86 1.58 5.56 -4.61
CA PHE A 86 0.82 4.59 -5.39
C PHE A 86 -0.15 5.29 -6.34
N GLY A 87 -0.06 4.92 -7.62
CA GLY A 87 -1.08 5.19 -8.63
C GLY A 87 -2.21 4.18 -8.50
N VAL A 88 -3.25 4.56 -7.76
CA VAL A 88 -4.47 3.77 -7.52
C VAL A 88 -5.67 4.41 -8.22
N PHE A 89 -6.70 3.62 -8.48
CA PHE A 89 -7.93 4.02 -9.16
C PHE A 89 -8.65 5.17 -8.43
N SER A 90 -8.78 5.06 -7.10
CA SER A 90 -9.41 6.11 -6.27
C SER A 90 -8.52 6.50 -5.09
N THR A 91 -7.67 7.51 -5.31
CA THR A 91 -6.79 8.07 -4.26
C THR A 91 -7.56 8.60 -3.06
N GLY A 92 -8.76 9.16 -3.28
CA GLY A 92 -9.64 9.63 -2.20
C GLY A 92 -10.19 8.51 -1.33
N LYS A 93 -10.58 7.38 -1.95
CA LYS A 93 -11.02 6.20 -1.20
C LYS A 93 -9.86 5.62 -0.39
N TRP A 94 -8.70 5.42 -1.01
CA TRP A 94 -7.50 4.93 -0.31
C TRP A 94 -7.08 5.79 0.87
N GLU A 95 -7.00 7.11 0.70
CA GLU A 95 -6.69 8.01 1.80
C GLU A 95 -7.70 7.88 2.96
N LYS A 96 -9.00 7.87 2.66
CA LYS A 96 -10.07 7.77 3.67
C LYS A 96 -9.98 6.46 4.43
N GLU A 97 -9.93 5.32 3.73
CA GLU A 97 -9.94 3.99 4.34
C GLU A 97 -8.69 3.74 5.18
N ILE A 98 -7.51 4.21 4.76
CA ILE A 98 -6.30 4.08 5.58
C ILE A 98 -6.42 4.90 6.87
N LYS A 99 -6.89 6.16 6.78
CA LYS A 99 -7.10 7.01 7.97
C LYS A 99 -8.12 6.41 8.93
N GLU A 100 -9.21 5.86 8.40
CA GLU A 100 -10.23 5.18 9.18
C GLU A 100 -9.69 3.90 9.84
N ALA A 101 -8.87 3.12 9.13
CA ALA A 101 -8.21 1.94 9.68
C ALA A 101 -7.25 2.32 10.81
N ILE A 102 -6.42 3.35 10.63
CA ILE A 102 -5.51 3.85 11.67
C ILE A 102 -6.30 4.29 12.91
N SER A 103 -7.41 5.02 12.72
CA SER A 103 -8.26 5.47 13.83
C SER A 103 -8.88 4.33 14.64
N LYS A 104 -9.13 3.17 14.02
CA LYS A 104 -9.72 1.99 14.66
C LYS A 104 -8.70 0.98 15.17
N PHE A 105 -7.42 1.16 14.84
CA PHE A 105 -6.33 0.28 15.25
C PHE A 105 -5.91 0.49 16.71
N ALA A 106 -6.27 1.65 17.29
CA ALA A 106 -5.95 2.03 18.66
C ALA A 106 -6.59 1.10 19.71
#